data_AF-A0A1Z8RMB2-F1
#
_entry.id   AF-A0A1Z8RMB2-F1
#
_cell.length_a   1.000
_cell.length_b   1.000
_cell.length_c   1.000
_cell.angle_alpha   90.00
_cell.angle_beta   90.00
_cell.angle_gamma   90.00
#
_symmetry.space_group_name_H-M   'P 1'
#
loop_
_entity.id
_entity.type
_entity.pdbx_description
1 polymer ?
#
loop_
_entity_poly.entity_id
_entity_poly.type
_entity_poly.pdbx_seq_one_letter_code
_entity_poly.pdbx_strand_id
1 'polypeptide(L)'
;MNNIEYKNEKYRIINHHTSCTPFFNSSANAQTEKLGNLAACAGVVIGNGSVDFYMGNEQSFDDAANIANTAYLSEVFTGGYGQNDLEVADQILGGNADKIISAYNNENFTADVYEEVVGCYRSLAKQLMEGAETIINNQREWKDLKDTSIGTLKRMMRAG
;
A
#
# COMPACT_ATOMS: atom_id res chain seq x y z
N MET A 1 2.95 -39.07 -23.07
CA MET A 1 2.58 -38.17 -24.18
C MET A 1 1.19 -38.57 -24.67
N ASN A 2 0.24 -37.61 -24.65
CA ASN A 2 -1.11 -37.58 -25.25
C ASN A 2 -2.16 -38.58 -24.68
N ASN A 3 -3.41 -38.25 -24.36
CA ASN A 3 -4.33 -37.14 -24.69
C ASN A 3 -5.36 -36.94 -23.55
N ILE A 4 -6.00 -35.77 -23.47
CA ILE A 4 -7.47 -35.57 -23.56
C ILE A 4 -7.76 -34.06 -23.64
N GLU A 5 -8.59 -33.72 -24.63
CA GLU A 5 -9.17 -32.43 -25.01
C GLU A 5 -10.34 -32.06 -24.08
N TYR A 6 -10.59 -30.76 -23.79
CA TYR A 6 -11.95 -30.16 -23.79
C TYR A 6 -11.90 -28.62 -23.73
N LYS A 7 -12.70 -28.03 -24.62
CA LYS A 7 -12.86 -26.60 -24.98
C LYS A 7 -13.59 -25.78 -23.90
N ASN A 8 -13.42 -24.46 -23.92
CA ASN A 8 -14.58 -23.57 -23.99
C ASN A 8 -14.25 -22.18 -24.56
N GLU A 9 -14.91 -21.89 -25.68
CA GLU A 9 -14.89 -20.65 -26.43
C GLU A 9 -16.25 -19.96 -26.23
N LYS A 10 -16.25 -18.86 -25.49
CA LYS A 10 -17.38 -17.93 -25.28
C LYS A 10 -16.79 -16.78 -24.45
N TYR A 11 -16.58 -15.55 -24.90
CA TYR A 11 -17.46 -14.70 -25.70
C TYR A 11 -16.61 -13.66 -26.46
N ARG A 12 -16.77 -13.62 -27.79
CA ARG A 12 -16.38 -12.51 -28.66
C ARG A 12 -17.64 -11.69 -28.92
N ILE A 13 -17.66 -10.41 -28.53
CA ILE A 13 -18.58 -9.43 -29.12
C ILE A 13 -17.79 -8.19 -29.52
N ILE A 14 -17.80 -7.93 -30.81
CA ILE A 14 -17.50 -6.67 -31.46
C ILE A 14 -18.87 -6.06 -31.78
N ASN A 15 -19.13 -4.76 -31.51
CA ASN A 15 -19.83 -3.86 -32.46
C ASN A 15 -20.04 -2.41 -31.97
N HIS A 16 -20.08 -1.56 -32.99
CA HIS A 16 -20.15 -0.10 -33.05
C HIS A 16 -21.49 0.57 -32.67
N HIS A 17 -21.37 1.88 -32.37
CA HIS A 17 -22.30 3.00 -32.57
C HIS A 17 -23.57 3.21 -31.70
N THR A 18 -23.61 4.42 -31.12
CA THR A 18 -24.76 5.30 -30.74
C THR A 18 -25.76 4.83 -29.67
N SER A 19 -25.69 5.41 -28.47
CA SER A 19 -26.61 6.49 -27.99
C SER A 19 -26.43 6.80 -26.50
N CYS A 20 -26.59 8.07 -26.17
CA CYS A 20 -26.40 8.81 -24.92
C CYS A 20 -27.13 8.27 -23.68
N THR A 21 -26.48 8.20 -22.51
CA THR A 21 -26.83 8.96 -21.27
C THR A 21 -25.76 8.76 -20.18
N PRO A 22 -25.56 9.74 -19.27
CA PRO A 22 -24.39 9.82 -18.38
C PRO A 22 -24.69 9.22 -17.00
N PHE A 23 -23.79 8.41 -16.42
CA PHE A 23 -23.67 8.26 -14.95
C PHE A 23 -22.45 7.38 -14.59
N PHE A 24 -21.66 7.85 -13.60
CA PHE A 24 -20.57 7.18 -12.87
C PHE A 24 -19.26 6.84 -13.59
N ASN A 25 -18.32 7.80 -13.62
CA ASN A 25 -16.87 7.53 -13.78
C ASN A 25 -16.01 8.30 -12.75
N SER A 26 -16.63 8.92 -11.74
CA SER A 26 -15.91 9.70 -10.71
C SER A 26 -15.41 8.86 -9.53
N SER A 27 -16.01 7.69 -9.26
CA SER A 27 -15.67 6.86 -8.11
C SER A 27 -14.36 6.08 -8.29
N ALA A 28 -14.09 5.58 -9.50
CA ALA A 28 -12.87 4.82 -9.79
C ALA A 28 -11.60 5.66 -9.59
N ASN A 29 -11.61 6.92 -10.04
CA ASN A 29 -10.50 7.86 -9.84
C ASN A 29 -10.31 8.25 -8.36
N ALA A 30 -11.41 8.42 -7.61
CA ALA A 30 -11.33 8.77 -6.19
C ALA A 30 -10.79 7.61 -5.33
N GLN A 31 -11.11 6.36 -5.70
CA GLN A 31 -10.57 5.16 -5.03
C GLN A 31 -9.08 5.00 -5.32
N THR A 32 -8.65 5.11 -6.58
CA THR A 32 -7.22 5.01 -6.92
C THR A 32 -6.40 6.15 -6.30
N GLU A 33 -6.97 7.36 -6.19
CA GLU A 33 -6.36 8.47 -5.45
C GLU A 33 -6.23 8.16 -3.95
N LYS A 34 -7.27 7.59 -3.33
CA LYS A 34 -7.22 7.17 -1.92
C LYS A 34 -6.14 6.12 -1.68
N LEU A 35 -6.08 5.08 -2.52
CA LEU A 35 -5.05 4.04 -2.45
C LEU A 35 -3.65 4.64 -2.58
N GLY A 36 -3.42 5.49 -3.59
CA GLY A 36 -2.14 6.14 -3.81
C GLY A 36 -1.71 7.02 -2.62
N ASN A 37 -2.63 7.77 -2.03
CA ASN A 37 -2.35 8.60 -0.86
C ASN A 37 -1.99 7.76 0.38
N LEU A 38 -2.70 6.65 0.60
CA LEU A 38 -2.37 5.73 1.69
C LEU A 38 -1.04 5.02 1.45
N ALA A 39 -0.75 4.63 0.21
CA ALA A 39 0.52 4.04 -0.17
C ALA A 39 1.68 5.01 0.07
N ALA A 40 1.53 6.28 -0.32
CA ALA A 40 2.52 7.32 -0.07
C ALA A 40 2.80 7.46 1.43
N CYS A 41 1.75 7.55 2.25
CA CYS A 41 1.92 7.68 3.69
C CYS A 41 2.45 6.42 4.38
N ALA A 42 2.06 5.23 3.91
CA ALA A 42 2.64 3.98 4.36
C ALA A 42 4.14 3.95 4.05
N GLY A 43 4.54 4.40 2.86
CA GLY A 43 5.93 4.55 2.47
C GLY A 43 6.70 5.48 3.40
N VAL A 44 6.18 6.68 3.66
CA VAL A 44 6.80 7.65 4.57
C VAL A 44 7.01 7.06 5.97
N VAL A 45 5.98 6.41 6.54
CA VAL A 45 6.06 5.83 7.89
C VAL A 45 7.00 4.62 7.94
N ILE A 46 6.99 3.75 6.92
CA ILE A 46 7.94 2.63 6.81
C ILE A 46 9.36 3.18 6.70
N GLY A 47 9.60 4.18 5.86
CA GLY A 47 10.92 4.81 5.70
C GLY A 47 11.43 5.43 7.01
N ASN A 48 10.56 6.09 7.78
CA ASN A 48 10.92 6.59 9.11
C ASN A 48 11.28 5.43 10.06
N GLY A 49 10.46 4.38 10.09
CA GLY A 49 10.76 3.18 10.86
C GLY A 49 12.08 2.53 10.42
N SER A 50 12.43 2.54 9.14
CA SER A 50 13.70 2.02 8.64
C SER A 50 14.89 2.81 9.18
N VAL A 51 14.77 4.14 9.29
CA VAL A 51 15.76 4.98 9.96
C VAL A 51 15.92 4.55 11.42
N ASP A 52 14.80 4.36 12.15
CA ASP A 52 14.85 3.87 13.54
C ASP A 52 15.53 2.50 13.64
N PHE A 53 15.26 1.60 12.68
CA PHE A 53 15.91 0.29 12.60
C PHE A 53 17.43 0.43 12.47
N TYR A 54 17.92 1.28 11.55
CA TYR A 54 19.34 1.54 11.36
C TYR A 54 20.01 2.18 12.59
N MET A 55 19.24 2.93 13.37
CA MET A 55 19.68 3.47 14.67
C MET A 55 19.64 2.44 15.82
N GLY A 56 19.33 1.17 15.52
CA GLY A 56 19.30 0.07 16.49
C GLY A 56 17.96 -0.10 17.22
N ASN A 57 16.91 0.60 16.79
CA ASN A 57 15.58 0.52 17.38
C ASN A 57 14.62 -0.29 16.49
N GLU A 58 14.79 -1.61 16.51
CA GLU A 58 13.95 -2.54 15.74
C GLU A 58 12.48 -2.49 16.16
N GLN A 59 12.17 -2.19 17.43
CA GLN A 59 10.79 -2.10 17.90
C GLN A 59 10.04 -0.92 17.25
N SER A 60 10.68 0.24 17.14
CA SER A 60 10.06 1.39 16.46
C SER A 60 9.81 1.12 14.99
N PHE A 61 10.69 0.36 14.32
CA PHE A 61 10.41 -0.14 12.98
C PHE A 61 9.18 -1.05 12.95
N ASP A 62 9.10 -2.04 13.84
CA ASP A 62 7.99 -2.99 13.88
C ASP A 62 6.65 -2.28 14.12
N ASP A 63 6.61 -1.27 15.01
CA ASP A 63 5.43 -0.48 15.28
C ASP A 63 5.01 0.37 14.07
N ALA A 64 5.97 1.06 13.43
CA ALA A 64 5.74 1.85 12.23
C ALA A 64 5.23 0.99 11.06
N ALA A 65 5.92 -0.11 10.78
CA ALA A 65 5.55 -1.03 9.71
C ALA A 65 4.22 -1.72 9.98
N ASN A 66 3.90 -2.02 11.24
CA ASN A 66 2.59 -2.54 11.61
C ASN A 66 1.49 -1.51 11.30
N ILE A 67 1.61 -0.26 11.75
CA ILE A 67 0.63 0.80 11.45
C ILE A 67 0.45 0.99 9.95
N ALA A 68 1.55 1.15 9.21
CA ALA A 68 1.55 1.39 7.77
C ALA A 68 0.89 0.24 6.98
N ASN A 69 1.34 -0.99 7.20
CA ASN A 69 0.77 -2.15 6.50
C ASN A 69 -0.69 -2.39 6.90
N THR A 70 -1.08 -2.16 8.16
CA THR A 70 -2.47 -2.31 8.59
C THR A 70 -3.39 -1.34 7.85
N ALA A 71 -3.03 -0.07 7.84
CA ALA A 71 -3.86 0.97 7.23
C ALA A 71 -3.95 0.80 5.72
N TYR A 72 -2.81 0.56 5.05
CA TYR A 72 -2.77 0.34 3.60
C TYR A 72 -3.61 -0.88 3.18
N LEU A 73 -3.40 -2.05 3.82
CA LEU A 73 -4.13 -3.27 3.47
C LEU A 73 -5.63 -3.17 3.76
N SER A 74 -6.05 -2.38 4.75
CA SER A 74 -7.48 -2.14 5.01
C SER A 74 -8.19 -1.50 3.82
N GLU A 75 -7.47 -0.67 3.05
CA GLU A 75 -8.00 -0.08 1.82
C GLU A 75 -7.92 -1.07 0.65
N VAL A 76 -6.79 -1.76 0.49
CA VAL A 76 -6.60 -2.77 -0.57
C VAL A 76 -7.75 -3.79 -0.59
N PHE A 77 -8.16 -4.27 0.58
CA PHE A 77 -9.24 -5.25 0.70
C PHE A 77 -10.65 -4.69 0.48
N THR A 78 -10.84 -3.37 0.53
CA THR A 78 -12.17 -2.74 0.34
C THR A 78 -12.37 -2.16 -1.05
N GLY A 79 -11.32 -1.65 -1.69
CA GLY A 79 -11.47 -0.88 -2.92
C GLY A 79 -11.57 -1.70 -4.20
N GLY A 80 -11.36 -3.02 -4.16
CA GLY A 80 -11.52 -3.89 -5.34
C GLY A 80 -10.57 -3.53 -6.49
N TYR A 81 -9.36 -3.09 -6.15
CA TYR A 81 -8.36 -2.57 -7.07
C TYR A 81 -7.87 -3.60 -8.07
N GLY A 82 -7.59 -3.16 -9.31
CA GLY A 82 -6.94 -3.99 -10.30
C GLY A 82 -5.44 -4.17 -10.03
N GLN A 83 -4.83 -5.18 -10.64
CA GLN A 83 -3.40 -5.46 -10.48
C GLN A 83 -2.51 -4.25 -10.81
N ASN A 84 -2.83 -3.51 -11.87
CA ASN A 84 -2.07 -2.30 -12.24
C ASN A 84 -2.16 -1.20 -11.18
N ASP A 85 -3.32 -1.03 -10.53
CA ASP A 85 -3.49 0.00 -9.49
C ASP A 85 -2.65 -0.35 -8.25
N LEU A 86 -2.62 -1.64 -7.89
CA LEU A 86 -1.79 -2.15 -6.81
C LEU A 86 -0.30 -1.99 -7.10
N GLU A 87 0.15 -2.28 -8.32
CA GLU A 87 1.55 -2.08 -8.72
C GLU A 87 1.98 -0.61 -8.66
N VAL A 88 1.10 0.30 -9.09
CA VAL A 88 1.35 1.75 -8.97
C VAL A 88 1.40 2.17 -7.51
N ALA A 89 0.49 1.67 -6.67
CA ALA A 89 0.50 1.95 -5.24
C ALA A 89 1.79 1.44 -4.56
N ASP A 90 2.24 0.23 -4.89
CA ASP A 90 3.48 -0.34 -4.35
C ASP A 90 4.71 0.47 -4.79
N GLN A 91 4.74 0.99 -6.03
CA GLN A 91 5.79 1.91 -6.49
C GLN A 91 5.77 3.23 -5.72
N ILE A 92 4.59 3.81 -5.47
CA ILE A 92 4.43 5.03 -4.67
C ILE A 92 4.91 4.80 -3.24
N LEU A 93 4.57 3.67 -2.65
CA LEU A 93 5.01 3.27 -1.30
C LEU A 93 6.53 3.19 -1.24
N GLY A 94 7.15 2.41 -2.14
CA GLY A 94 8.61 2.24 -2.18
C GLY A 94 9.34 3.56 -2.38
N GLY A 95 8.89 4.38 -3.34
CA GLY A 95 9.50 5.68 -3.61
C GLY A 95 9.41 6.66 -2.43
N ASN A 96 8.33 6.61 -1.64
CA ASN A 96 8.22 7.45 -0.44
C ASN A 96 9.03 6.91 0.75
N ALA A 97 9.21 5.60 0.87
CA ALA A 97 10.13 5.03 1.86
C ALA A 97 11.58 5.45 1.57
N ASP A 98 12.01 5.30 0.31
CA ASP A 98 13.35 5.68 -0.15
C ASP A 98 13.59 7.18 0.04
N LYS A 99 12.57 8.02 -0.19
CA LYS A 99 12.64 9.47 0.06
C LYS A 99 13.04 9.77 1.51
N ILE A 100 12.40 9.12 2.49
CA ILE A 100 12.69 9.36 3.91
C ILE A 100 14.08 8.85 4.30
N ILE A 101 14.43 7.63 3.86
CA ILE A 101 15.75 7.04 4.12
C ILE A 101 16.85 7.93 3.51
N SER A 102 16.65 8.42 2.28
CA SER A 102 17.56 9.33 1.60
C SER A 102 17.67 10.68 2.32
N ALA A 103 16.57 11.23 2.82
CA ALA A 103 16.58 12.46 3.60
C ALA A 103 17.44 12.30 4.86
N TYR A 104 17.33 11.19 5.57
CA TYR A 104 18.19 10.88 6.73
C TYR A 104 19.66 10.74 6.33
N ASN A 105 19.97 9.91 5.33
CA ASN A 105 21.35 9.64 4.91
C ASN A 105 22.09 10.89 4.40
N ASN A 106 21.36 11.86 3.86
CA ASN A 106 21.92 13.11 3.34
C ASN A 106 21.84 14.28 4.33
N GLU A 107 21.59 14.02 5.62
CA GLU A 107 21.43 15.05 6.67
C GLU A 107 20.34 16.10 6.36
N ASN A 108 19.35 15.72 5.55
CA ASN A 108 18.25 16.55 5.07
C ASN A 108 16.90 16.16 5.71
N PHE A 109 16.92 15.51 6.87
CA PHE A 109 15.70 15.25 7.64
C PHE A 109 15.27 16.52 8.37
N THR A 110 14.60 17.42 7.65
CA THR A 110 14.19 18.74 8.13
C THR A 110 12.90 18.69 8.97
N ALA A 111 12.51 19.84 9.53
CA ALA A 111 11.22 19.99 10.19
C ALA A 111 10.03 19.68 9.24
N ASP A 112 10.14 20.01 7.95
CA ASP A 112 9.09 19.72 6.97
C ASP A 112 8.96 18.21 6.74
N VAL A 113 10.08 17.49 6.66
CA VAL A 113 10.09 16.02 6.56
C VAL A 113 9.49 15.39 7.82
N TYR A 114 9.82 15.92 9.00
CA TYR A 114 9.23 15.46 10.25
C TYR A 114 7.72 15.68 10.31
N GLU A 115 7.22 16.86 9.92
CA GLU A 115 5.79 17.14 9.88
C GLU A 115 5.07 16.27 8.85
N GLU A 116 5.72 15.92 7.73
CA GLU A 116 5.20 14.94 6.78
C GLU A 116 5.03 13.55 7.43
N VAL A 117 6.05 13.07 8.14
CA VAL A 117 5.99 11.79 8.88
C VAL A 117 4.84 11.79 9.88
N VAL A 118 4.73 12.84 10.70
CA VAL A 118 3.66 12.97 11.68
C VAL A 118 2.28 13.05 11.00
N GLY A 119 2.17 13.81 9.91
CA GLY A 119 0.97 13.90 9.09
C GLY A 119 0.53 12.54 8.55
N CYS A 120 1.48 11.73 8.09
CA CYS A 120 1.20 10.40 7.59
C CYS A 120 0.80 9.42 8.70
N TYR A 121 1.43 9.47 9.88
CA TYR A 121 0.93 8.70 11.03
C TYR A 121 -0.53 9.04 11.37
N ARG A 122 -0.91 10.34 11.36
CA ARG A 122 -2.30 10.78 11.59
C ARG A 122 -3.26 10.27 10.51
N SER A 123 -2.84 10.35 9.24
CA SER A 123 -3.63 9.88 8.09
C SER A 123 -3.87 8.37 8.16
N LEU A 124 -2.82 7.59 8.43
CA LEU A 124 -2.91 6.14 8.57
C LEU A 124 -3.76 5.74 9.79
N ALA A 125 -3.59 6.42 10.93
CA ALA A 125 -4.42 6.19 12.11
C ALA A 125 -5.92 6.43 11.83
N LYS A 126 -6.25 7.47 11.06
CA LYS A 126 -7.61 7.70 10.59
C LYS A 126 -8.13 6.54 9.74
N GLN A 127 -7.33 6.06 8.78
CA GLN A 127 -7.70 4.91 7.96
C GLN A 127 -7.88 3.63 8.79
N LEU A 128 -7.09 3.41 9.84
CA LEU A 128 -7.30 2.27 10.75
C LEU A 128 -8.66 2.32 11.43
N MET A 129 -9.11 3.50 11.83
CA MET A 129 -10.43 3.69 12.45
C MET A 129 -11.56 3.49 11.44
N GLU A 130 -11.40 4.00 10.21
CA GLU A 130 -12.39 3.84 9.13
C GLU A 130 -12.47 2.40 8.60
N GLY A 131 -11.33 1.71 8.51
CA GLY A 131 -11.18 0.34 8.01
C GLY A 131 -11.27 -0.75 9.08
N ALA A 132 -11.62 -0.41 10.33
CA ALA A 132 -11.55 -1.32 11.47
C ALA A 132 -12.33 -2.63 11.24
N GLU A 133 -13.55 -2.54 10.71
CA GLU A 133 -14.39 -3.71 10.42
C GLU A 133 -13.74 -4.61 9.35
N THR A 134 -13.21 -4.03 8.28
CA THR A 134 -12.46 -4.76 7.24
C THR A 134 -11.27 -5.49 7.85
N ILE A 135 -10.49 -4.83 8.70
CA ILE A 135 -9.32 -5.42 9.35
C ILE A 135 -9.72 -6.62 10.21
N ILE A 136 -10.80 -6.49 11.00
CA ILE A 136 -11.30 -7.57 11.86
C ILE A 136 -11.79 -8.75 11.01
N ASN A 137 -12.56 -8.48 9.96
CA ASN A 137 -13.14 -9.52 9.11
C ASN A 137 -12.08 -10.28 8.30
N ASN A 138 -10.95 -9.64 7.98
CA ASN A 138 -9.86 -10.20 7.19
C ASN A 138 -8.58 -10.47 8.01
N GLN A 139 -8.70 -10.57 9.34
CA GLN A 139 -7.56 -10.56 10.26
C GLN A 139 -6.49 -11.61 9.96
N ARG A 140 -6.88 -12.79 9.45
CA ARG A 140 -5.93 -13.87 9.12
C ARG A 140 -5.09 -13.53 7.89
N GLU A 141 -5.73 -13.24 6.76
CA GLU A 141 -5.04 -12.90 5.52
C GLU A 141 -4.18 -11.65 5.69
N TRP A 142 -4.74 -10.67 6.40
CA TRP A 142 -4.04 -9.46 6.78
C TRP A 142 -2.76 -9.75 7.60
N LYS A 143 -2.87 -10.59 8.63
CA LYS A 143 -1.74 -10.91 9.52
C LYS A 143 -0.60 -11.57 8.75
N ASP A 144 -0.92 -12.55 7.89
CA ASP A 144 0.09 -13.30 7.14
C ASP A 144 0.82 -12.40 6.13
N LEU A 145 0.08 -11.56 5.41
CA LEU A 145 0.66 -10.59 4.46
C LEU A 145 1.51 -9.55 5.17
N LYS A 146 1.01 -8.96 6.27
CA LYS A 146 1.78 -8.01 7.06
C LYS A 146 3.06 -8.65 7.59
N ASP A 147 2.99 -9.79 8.27
CA ASP A 147 4.14 -10.40 8.91
C ASP A 147 5.20 -10.79 7.87
N THR A 148 4.76 -11.23 6.69
CA THR A 148 5.64 -11.47 5.53
C THR A 148 6.30 -10.20 5.02
N SER A 149 5.54 -9.11 4.87
CA SER A 149 6.03 -7.80 4.44
C SER A 149 7.09 -7.27 5.42
N ILE A 150 6.75 -7.19 6.71
CA ILE A 150 7.66 -6.75 7.78
C ILE A 150 8.93 -7.61 7.81
N GLY A 151 8.79 -8.94 7.78
CA GLY A 151 9.93 -9.85 7.79
C GLY A 151 10.84 -9.65 6.57
N THR A 152 10.26 -9.37 5.40
CA THR A 152 11.01 -9.12 4.17
C THR A 152 11.79 -7.82 4.25
N LEU A 153 11.13 -6.74 4.69
CA LEU A 153 11.79 -5.44 4.90
C LEU A 153 12.97 -5.57 5.88
N LYS A 154 12.80 -6.26 7.01
CA LYS A 154 13.90 -6.48 7.96
C LYS A 154 15.07 -7.27 7.35
N ARG A 155 14.79 -8.29 6.54
CA ARG A 155 15.86 -9.04 5.85
C ARG A 155 16.62 -8.14 4.88
N MET A 156 15.92 -7.29 4.14
CA MET A 156 16.54 -6.34 3.21
C MET A 156 17.41 -5.32 3.96
N MET A 157 16.90 -4.72 5.04
CA MET A 157 17.64 -3.75 5.83
C MET A 157 18.88 -4.34 6.53
N ARG A 158 18.85 -5.62 6.92
CA ARG A 158 20.01 -6.32 7.51
C ARG A 158 21.06 -6.75 6.47
N ALA A 159 20.69 -6.81 5.20
CA ALA A 159 21.57 -7.26 4.12
C ALA A 159 22.37 -6.11 3.48
N GLY A 160 21.95 -4.87 3.68
CA GLY A 160 22.69 -3.65 3.35
C GLY A 160 23.53 -3.18 4.53
#